data_AF-A0A843CB82-F1
#
_entry.id   AF-A0A843CB82-F1
#
_cell.length_a   1.000
_cell.length_b   1.000
_cell.length_c   1.000
_cell.angle_alpha   90.00
_cell.angle_beta   90.00
_cell.angle_gamma   90.00
#
_symmetry.space_group_name_H-M   'P 1'
#
loop_
_entity.id
_entity.type
_entity.pdbx_description
1 polymer ?
#
loop_
_entity_poly.entity_id
_entity_poly.type
_entity_poly.pdbx_seq_one_letter_code
_entity_poly.pdbx_strand_id
1 'polypeptide(L)'
;MTTRCVQIFEGYVQCEKTRAQYMYNLKRFATHNNLETVDAILSIDSEQLKQKIEDYVLLFKNRGSSSRYIRVIILGFTITF
;
A
#
# COMPACT_ATOMS: atom_id res chain seq x y z
N MET A 1 11.49 2.76 -13.98
CA MET A 1 10.63 1.86 -14.79
C MET A 1 9.54 1.34 -13.88
N THR A 2 8.28 1.44 -14.28
CA THR A 2 7.14 0.87 -13.54
C THR A 2 7.05 -0.63 -13.83
N THR A 3 6.95 -1.48 -12.81
CA THR A 3 6.85 -2.93 -13.04
C THR A 3 5.50 -3.35 -13.65
N ARG A 4 5.46 -4.57 -14.22
CA ARG A 4 4.24 -5.20 -14.76
C ARG A 4 3.08 -5.21 -13.76
N CYS A 5 3.36 -5.39 -12.47
CA CYS A 5 2.34 -5.40 -11.42
C CYS A 5 1.66 -4.03 -11.28
N VAL A 6 2.42 -2.93 -11.33
CA VAL A 6 1.84 -1.59 -11.31
C VAL A 6 1.00 -1.34 -12.56
N GLN A 7 1.46 -1.77 -13.74
CA GLN A 7 0.68 -1.64 -14.98
C GLN A 7 -0.64 -2.44 -14.94
N ILE A 8 -0.64 -3.64 -14.37
CA ILE A 8 -1.85 -4.45 -14.16
C ILE A 8 -2.80 -3.75 -13.18
N PHE A 9 -2.27 -3.26 -12.06
CA PHE A 9 -3.04 -2.50 -11.07
C PHE A 9 -3.69 -1.26 -11.68
N GLU A 10 -2.95 -0.50 -12.50
CA GLU A 10 -3.50 0.65 -13.22
C GLU A 10 -4.61 0.24 -14.19
N GLY A 11 -4.53 -0.93 -14.82
CA GLY A 11 -5.57 -1.48 -15.68
C GLY A 11 -6.84 -1.91 -14.93
N TYR A 12 -6.71 -2.44 -13.71
CA TYR A 12 -7.85 -2.88 -12.88
C TYR A 12 -8.60 -1.72 -12.21
N VAL A 13 -7.89 -0.65 -11.83
CA VAL A 13 -8.49 0.52 -11.21
C VAL A 13 -8.74 1.59 -12.27
N GLN A 14 -9.97 1.62 -12.81
CA GLN A 14 -10.35 2.56 -13.88
C GLN A 14 -10.50 4.01 -13.41
N CYS A 15 -10.79 4.24 -12.12
CA CYS A 15 -10.88 5.58 -11.56
C CYS A 15 -9.49 6.14 -11.25
N GLU A 16 -9.08 7.18 -11.97
CA GLU A 16 -7.79 7.86 -11.78
C GLU A 16 -7.58 8.36 -10.35
N LYS A 17 -8.62 8.91 -9.71
CA LYS A 17 -8.55 9.37 -8.31
C LYS A 17 -8.28 8.22 -7.34
N THR A 18 -8.91 7.07 -7.57
CA THR A 18 -8.70 5.87 -6.74
C THR A 18 -7.29 5.32 -6.94
N ARG A 19 -6.80 5.29 -8.19
CA ARG A 19 -5.43 4.88 -8.52
C ARG A 19 -4.39 5.79 -7.85
N ALA A 20 -4.57 7.11 -7.93
CA ALA A 20 -3.70 8.07 -7.26
C ALA A 20 -3.70 7.88 -5.74
N GLN A 21 -4.88 7.60 -5.15
CA GLN A 21 -5.01 7.37 -3.71
C GLN A 21 -4.28 6.10 -3.24
N TYR A 22 -4.39 5.00 -3.99
CA TYR A 22 -3.68 3.76 -3.69
C TYR A 22 -2.17 3.91 -3.90
N MET A 23 -1.74 4.52 -5.00
CA MET A 23 -0.32 4.80 -5.24
C MET A 23 0.28 5.70 -4.15
N TYR A 24 -0.48 6.69 -3.67
CA TYR A 24 -0.08 7.52 -2.53
C TYR A 24 0.15 6.68 -1.27
N ASN A 25 -0.76 5.75 -0.94
CA ASN A 25 -0.63 4.89 0.23
C ASN A 25 0.55 3.90 0.09
N LEU A 26 0.74 3.31 -1.10
CA LEU A 26 1.86 2.41 -1.38
C LEU A 26 3.21 3.14 -1.26
N LYS A 27 3.32 4.37 -1.79
CA LYS A 27 4.52 5.20 -1.65
C LYS A 27 4.83 5.51 -0.19
N ARG A 28 3.84 5.91 0.61
CA ARG A 28 4.06 6.18 2.05
C ARG A 28 4.48 4.92 2.80
N PHE A 29 3.92 3.76 2.46
CA PHE A 29 4.31 2.50 3.07
C PHE A 29 5.74 2.11 2.70
N ALA A 30 6.12 2.29 1.43
CA ALA A 30 7.48 2.09 0.97
C ALA A 30 8.46 2.98 1.74
N THR A 31 8.16 4.28 1.85
CA THR A 31 8.95 5.22 2.66
C THR A 31 9.02 4.80 4.14
N HIS A 32 7.91 4.36 4.73
CA HIS A 32 7.87 3.92 6.12
C HIS A 32 8.76 2.69 6.37
N ASN A 33 8.85 1.79 5.39
CA ASN A 33 9.66 0.58 5.46
C ASN A 33 11.07 0.74 4.85
N ASN A 34 11.50 1.96 4.54
CA ASN A 34 12.78 2.27 3.90
C ASN A 34 13.01 1.51 2.58
N LEU A 35 11.95 1.35 1.80
CA LEU A 35 12.00 0.75 0.46
C LEU A 35 12.22 1.85 -0.57
N GLU A 36 13.18 1.65 -1.48
CA GLU A 36 13.51 2.63 -2.52
C GLU A 36 12.36 2.87 -3.51
N THR A 37 11.55 1.84 -3.75
CA THR A 37 10.45 1.89 -4.72
C THR A 37 9.23 1.14 -4.20
N VAL A 38 8.05 1.46 -4.76
CA VAL A 38 6.82 0.69 -4.51
C VAL A 38 6.99 -0.76 -4.95
N ASP A 39 7.77 -1.00 -6.00
CA ASP A 39 8.03 -2.33 -6.53
C ASP A 39 8.80 -3.22 -5.57
N ALA A 40 9.65 -2.64 -4.70
CA ALA A 40 10.36 -3.39 -3.68
C ALA A 40 9.42 -4.05 -2.66
N ILE A 41 8.16 -3.61 -2.54
CA ILE A 41 7.14 -4.28 -1.71
C ILE A 41 6.89 -5.71 -2.22
N LEU A 42 6.95 -5.93 -3.55
CA LEU A 42 6.73 -7.25 -4.17
C LEU A 42 7.87 -8.23 -3.88
N SER A 43 9.03 -7.73 -3.43
CA SER A 43 10.19 -8.56 -3.08
C SER A 43 10.20 -8.97 -1.61
N ILE A 44 9.24 -8.48 -0.81
CA ILE A 44 9.11 -8.84 0.61
C ILE A 44 8.43 -10.21 0.69
N ASP A 45 8.97 -11.08 1.54
CA ASP A 45 8.32 -12.36 1.83
C ASP A 45 6.88 -12.15 2.34
N SER A 46 5.97 -13.05 1.98
CA SER A 46 4.54 -12.91 2.26
C SER A 46 4.21 -12.80 3.75
N GLU A 47 4.96 -13.47 4.63
CA GLU A 47 4.75 -13.41 6.08
C GLU A 47 5.29 -12.10 6.66
N GLN A 48 6.46 -11.67 6.20
CA GLN A 48 7.03 -10.38 6.57
C GLN A 48 6.19 -9.20 6.07
N LEU A 49 5.60 -9.31 4.88
CA LEU A 49 4.75 -8.29 4.31
C LEU A 49 3.48 -8.09 5.15
N LYS A 50 2.86 -9.19 5.60
CA LYS A 50 1.69 -9.14 6.50
C LYS A 50 2.02 -8.41 7.80
N GLN A 51 3.12 -8.79 8.46
CA GLN A 51 3.55 -8.15 9.70
C GLN A 51 3.79 -6.64 9.50
N LYS A 52 4.48 -6.26 8.43
CA LYS A 52 4.73 -4.84 8.11
C LYS A 52 3.45 -4.06 7.85
N ILE A 53 2.45 -4.67 7.20
CA ILE A 53 1.14 -4.04 6.98
C ILE A 53 0.41 -3.85 8.31
N GLU A 54 0.41 -4.86 9.19
CA GLU A 54 -0.22 -4.79 10.51
C GLU A 54 0.41 -3.71 11.38
N ASP A 55 1.74 -3.67 11.45
CA ASP A 55 2.50 -2.63 12.18
C ASP A 55 2.18 -1.23 11.65
N TYR A 56 2.12 -1.08 10.32
CA TYR A 56 1.80 0.18 9.68
C TYR A 56 0.37 0.63 10.00
N VAL A 57 -0.59 -0.29 10.01
CA VAL A 57 -1.99 -0.01 10.37
C VAL A 57 -2.11 0.34 11.87
N LEU A 58 -1.42 -0.39 12.74
CA LEU A 58 -1.37 -0.12 14.18
C LEU A 58 -0.80 1.27 14.47
N LEU A 59 0.22 1.70 13.74
CA LEU A 59 0.77 3.05 13.86
C LEU A 59 -0.30 4.13 13.65
N PHE A 60 -1.13 4.02 12.61
CA PHE A 60 -2.19 5.00 12.36
C PHE A 60 -3.33 4.92 13.35
N LYS A 61 -3.68 3.71 13.80
CA LYS A 61 -4.64 3.52 14.89
C LYS A 61 -4.19 4.22 16.17
N ASN A 62 -2.93 4.02 16.56
CA ASN A 62 -2.36 4.60 17.77
C ASN A 62 -2.19 6.13 17.67
N ARG A 63 -2.08 6.68 16.45
CA ARG A 63 -2.09 8.12 16.19
C ARG A 63 -3.50 8.75 16.19
N GLY A 64 -4.54 7.98 16.48
CA GLY A 64 -5.92 8.47 16.51
C GLY A 64 -6.52 8.70 15.12
N SER A 65 -5.99 8.03 14.08
CA SER A 65 -6.54 8.16 12.73
C SER A 65 -7.95 7.58 12.65
N SER A 66 -8.80 8.19 11.83
CA SER A 66 -10.17 7.71 11.66
C SER A 66 -10.22 6.27 11.13
N SER A 67 -11.24 5.53 11.55
CA SER A 67 -11.51 4.18 11.07
C SER A 67 -11.70 4.13 9.55
N ARG A 68 -12.25 5.20 8.94
CA ARG A 68 -12.35 5.34 7.48
C ARG A 68 -10.97 5.38 6.82
N TYR A 69 -10.05 6.17 7.36
CA TYR A 69 -8.69 6.27 6.80
C TYR A 69 -7.94 4.94 6.89
N ILE A 70 -8.05 4.25 8.03
CA ILE A 70 -7.46 2.92 8.23
C ILE A 70 -8.01 1.91 7.21
N ARG A 71 -9.32 1.91 6.95
CA ARG A 71 -9.92 1.04 5.92
C ARG A 71 -9.35 1.31 4.53
N VAL A 72 -9.13 2.58 4.17
CA VAL A 72 -8.55 2.95 2.86
C VAL A 72 -7.13 2.43 2.72
N ILE A 73 -6.33 2.43 3.79
CA ILE A 73 -4.99 1.86 3.80
C ILE A 73 -5.07 0.34 3.57
N ILE A 74 -5.88 -0.38 4.34
CA ILE A 74 -6.02 -1.84 4.24
C ILE A 74 -6.50 -2.25 2.84
N LEU A 75 -7.55 -1.61 2.31
CA LEU A 75 -8.07 -1.86 0.96
C LEU A 75 -7.00 -1.66 -0.12
N GLY A 76 -6.11 -0.67 0.06
CA GLY A 76 -4.99 -0.45 -0.85
C GLY A 76 -4.03 -1.64 -0.93
N PHE A 77 -3.84 -2.39 0.16
CA PHE A 77 -3.01 -3.60 0.17
C PHE A 77 -3.78 -4.83 -0.32
N THR A 78 -5.04 -5.02 0.09
CA THR A 78 -5.84 -6.19 -0.31
C THR A 78 -6.18 -6.24 -1.80
N ILE A 79 -6.26 -5.08 -2.46
CA ILE A 79 -6.51 -5.02 -3.92
C ILE A 79 -5.21 -5.19 -4.73
N THR A 80 -4.05 -5.00 -4.09
CA THR A 80 -2.74 -5.00 -4.76
C THR A 80 -1.98 -6.33 -4.59
N PHE A 81 -2.27 -7.11 -3.54
CA PHE A 81 -1.56 -8.35 -3.18
C PHE A 81 -2.52 -9.50 -2.88
#